data_AF-A0A194XB56-F1
#
_entry.id   AF-A0A194XB56-F1
#
_cell.length_a   1.000
_cell.length_b   1.000
_cell.length_c   1.000
_cell.angle_alpha   90.00
_cell.angle_beta   90.00
_cell.angle_gamma   90.00
#
_symmetry.space_group_name_H-M   'P 1'
#
loop_
_entity.id
_entity.type
_entity.pdbx_description
1 polymer ?
#
loop_
_entity_poly.entity_id
_entity_poly.type
_entity_poly.pdbx_seq_one_letter_code
_entity_poly.pdbx_strand_id
1 'polypeptide(L)'
;MVALTTLLPHILFPLYFYPDPGAWQPLYTSLSSYPSVTFDVIINPDSGPGSTVYPDSNFIAGIAELNSYPNANLLGYVHTSYATRNLTVVESEIAQYENWSKYEDADIAVAGIFFDEAPDTYSEASYQYMESAASYAESL
;
A
#
# COMPACT_ATOMS: atom_id res chain seq x y z
N MET A 1 19.76 18.49 27.37
CA MET A 1 20.29 18.03 26.06
C MET A 1 19.09 17.52 25.28
N VAL A 2 18.64 18.23 24.24
CA VAL A 2 17.56 17.74 23.38
C VAL A 2 18.22 16.75 22.42
N ALA A 3 17.78 15.49 22.43
CA ALA A 3 18.26 14.52 21.46
C ALA A 3 17.81 15.00 20.07
N LEU A 4 18.78 15.21 19.16
CA LEU A 4 18.47 15.39 17.75
C LEU A 4 17.94 14.05 17.24
N THR A 5 16.64 13.98 17.01
CA THR A 5 16.03 12.87 16.27
C THR A 5 16.55 12.97 14.84
N THR A 6 17.50 12.11 14.48
CA THR A 6 17.93 11.95 13.09
C THR A 6 16.76 11.37 12.31
N LEU A 7 16.18 12.16 11.40
CA LEU A 7 15.25 11.67 10.39
C LEU A 7 16.04 10.76 9.44
N LEU A 8 15.83 9.45 9.56
CA LEU A 8 16.35 8.48 8.61
C LEU A 8 15.38 8.42 7.41
N PRO A 9 15.89 8.44 6.17
CA PRO A 9 15.03 8.27 5.01
C PRO A 9 14.38 6.87 5.04
N HIS A 10 13.12 6.80 4.61
CA HIS A 10 12.46 5.54 4.31
C HIS A 10 12.81 5.07 2.90
N ILE A 11 12.68 3.77 2.65
CA ILE A 11 12.72 3.20 1.30
C ILE A 11 11.28 2.98 0.84
N LEU A 12 10.82 3.77 -0.12
CA LEU A 12 9.56 3.52 -0.83
C LEU A 12 9.81 2.50 -1.96
N PHE A 13 9.14 1.35 -1.92
CA PHE A 13 9.40 0.23 -2.81
C PHE A 13 8.13 -0.23 -3.55
N PRO A 14 8.01 0.02 -4.87
CA PRO A 14 6.90 -0.48 -5.68
C PRO A 14 7.05 -1.98 -5.95
N LEU A 15 6.37 -2.81 -5.16
CA LEU A 15 6.42 -4.27 -5.25
C LEU A 15 5.39 -4.78 -6.27
N TYR A 16 5.63 -4.53 -7.55
CA TYR A 16 4.66 -4.77 -8.65
C TYR A 16 4.91 -6.07 -9.42
N PHE A 17 5.70 -6.97 -8.87
CA PHE A 17 5.92 -8.29 -9.45
C PHE A 17 5.24 -9.34 -8.59
N TYR A 18 4.62 -10.30 -9.29
CA TYR A 18 3.88 -11.39 -8.68
C TYR A 18 4.72 -12.17 -7.65
N PRO A 19 4.17 -12.55 -6.49
CA PRO A 19 4.87 -13.30 -5.44
C PRO A 19 5.05 -14.78 -5.81
N ASP A 20 5.68 -15.08 -6.96
CA ASP A 20 6.14 -16.43 -7.26
C ASP A 20 7.09 -16.92 -6.15
N PRO A 21 7.20 -18.24 -5.93
CA PRO A 21 8.12 -18.80 -4.93
C PRO A 21 9.54 -18.23 -5.06
N GLY A 22 9.97 -17.48 -4.05
CA GLY A 22 11.29 -16.85 -3.97
C GLY A 22 11.42 -15.48 -4.65
N ALA A 23 10.42 -14.99 -5.38
CA ALA A 23 10.48 -13.70 -6.07
C ALA A 23 10.72 -12.55 -5.08
N TRP A 24 10.06 -12.59 -3.91
CA TRP A 24 10.15 -11.56 -2.88
C TRP A 24 11.31 -11.77 -1.89
N GLN A 25 12.07 -12.87 -2.01
CA GLN A 25 13.19 -13.19 -1.12
C GLN A 25 14.26 -12.10 -0.99
N PRO A 26 14.63 -11.36 -2.06
CA PRO A 26 15.56 -10.25 -1.94
C PRO A 26 15.06 -9.12 -1.03
N LEU A 27 13.75 -8.85 -1.02
CA LEU A 27 13.12 -7.86 -0.14
C LEU A 27 13.15 -8.33 1.32
N TYR A 28 12.77 -9.58 1.59
CA TYR A 28 12.86 -10.19 2.94
C TYR A 28 14.29 -10.16 3.50
N THR A 29 15.27 -10.42 2.64
CA THR A 29 16.70 -10.35 2.98
C THR A 29 17.09 -8.92 3.37
N SER A 30 16.58 -7.93 2.65
CA SER A 30 16.83 -6.50 2.92
C SER A 30 16.19 -6.06 4.24
N LEU A 31 14.92 -6.42 4.47
CA LEU A 31 14.20 -6.13 5.72
C LEU A 31 14.95 -6.68 6.94
N SER A 32 15.42 -7.93 6.85
CA SER A 32 16.21 -8.59 7.91
C SER A 32 17.58 -7.94 8.13
N SER A 33 18.24 -7.49 7.05
CA SER A 33 19.60 -6.95 7.10
C SER A 33 19.66 -5.50 7.59
N TYR A 34 18.55 -4.77 7.45
CA TYR A 34 18.46 -3.33 7.77
C TYR A 34 17.29 -3.02 8.71
N PRO A 35 17.26 -3.58 9.94
CA PRO A 35 16.12 -3.45 10.84
C PRO A 35 15.86 -2.00 11.33
N SER A 36 16.82 -1.09 11.15
CA SER A 36 16.67 0.33 11.50
C SER A 36 16.12 1.19 10.35
N VAL A 37 15.91 0.62 9.16
CA VAL A 37 15.39 1.31 7.98
C VAL A 37 13.94 0.89 7.77
N THR A 38 13.03 1.86 7.71
CA THR A 38 11.62 1.63 7.35
C THR A 38 11.49 1.47 5.84
N PHE A 39 10.76 0.45 5.42
CA PHE A 39 10.40 0.19 4.02
C PHE A 39 8.90 0.43 3.85
N ASP A 40 8.53 1.46 3.08
CA ASP A 40 7.17 1.68 2.64
C ASP A 40 6.94 0.85 1.35
N VAL A 41 6.30 -0.30 1.46
CA VAL A 41 6.16 -1.27 0.35
C VAL A 41 4.77 -1.16 -0.26
N ILE A 42 4.70 -0.88 -1.56
CA ILE A 42 3.43 -0.72 -2.28
C ILE A 42 2.97 -2.07 -2.81
N ILE A 43 1.82 -2.54 -2.34
CA ILE A 43 1.19 -3.81 -2.71
C ILE A 43 0.17 -3.59 -3.81
N ASN A 44 0.41 -4.21 -4.97
CA ASN A 44 -0.39 -4.02 -6.18
C ASN A 44 -0.71 -5.35 -6.88
N PRO A 45 -1.78 -6.07 -6.47
CA PRO A 45 -2.20 -7.29 -7.14
C PRO A 45 -2.54 -7.14 -8.63
N ASP A 46 -3.32 -6.12 -8.99
CA ASP A 46 -3.85 -5.97 -10.35
C ASP A 46 -4.25 -4.51 -10.65
N SER A 47 -3.29 -3.59 -10.61
CA SER A 47 -3.56 -2.13 -10.65
C SER A 47 -4.61 -1.69 -9.62
N GLY A 48 -4.54 -2.30 -8.44
CA GLY A 48 -5.58 -2.28 -7.41
C GLY A 48 -5.57 -3.59 -6.61
N PRO A 49 -6.52 -3.77 -5.66
CA PRO A 49 -6.60 -4.96 -4.81
C PRO A 49 -7.04 -6.24 -5.54
N GLY A 50 -7.44 -6.12 -6.81
CA GLY A 50 -7.99 -7.21 -7.62
C GLY A 50 -9.51 -7.33 -7.53
N SER A 51 -10.08 -8.24 -8.31
CA SER A 51 -11.55 -8.39 -8.45
C SER A 51 -12.23 -9.22 -7.36
N THR A 52 -11.46 -9.86 -6.48
CA THR A 52 -11.95 -10.73 -5.40
C THR A 52 -11.71 -10.10 -4.03
N VAL A 53 -12.58 -10.37 -3.06
CA VAL A 53 -12.52 -9.79 -1.70
C VAL A 53 -11.13 -9.90 -1.07
N TYR A 54 -10.47 -11.05 -1.25
CA TYR A 54 -9.09 -11.30 -0.84
C TYR A 54 -8.24 -11.65 -2.07
N PRO A 55 -6.92 -11.39 -2.02
CA PRO A 55 -6.03 -11.74 -3.13
C PRO A 55 -5.77 -13.25 -3.14
N ASP A 56 -5.03 -13.73 -4.14
CA ASP A 56 -4.70 -15.15 -4.20
C ASP A 56 -3.75 -15.61 -3.08
N SER A 57 -3.56 -16.93 -2.96
CA SER A 57 -2.73 -17.52 -1.91
C SER A 57 -1.27 -17.09 -1.93
N ASN A 58 -0.72 -16.73 -3.09
CA ASN A 58 0.67 -16.28 -3.19
C ASN A 58 0.82 -14.87 -2.62
N PHE A 59 -0.12 -13.97 -2.92
CA PHE A 59 -0.21 -12.67 -2.27
C PHE A 59 -0.45 -12.78 -0.77
N ILE A 60 -1.39 -13.63 -0.35
CA ILE A 60 -1.68 -13.84 1.09
C ILE A 60 -0.40 -14.26 1.83
N ALA A 61 0.32 -15.27 1.32
CA ALA A 61 1.55 -15.74 1.94
C ALA A 61 2.65 -14.66 1.92
N GLY A 62 2.81 -13.95 0.80
CA GLY A 62 3.85 -12.94 0.63
C GLY A 62 3.64 -11.72 1.54
N ILE A 63 2.40 -11.24 1.65
CA ILE A 63 2.00 -10.10 2.50
C ILE A 63 2.12 -10.49 3.97
N ALA A 64 1.66 -11.68 4.37
CA ALA A 64 1.80 -12.15 5.74
C ALA A 64 3.28 -12.26 6.18
N GLU A 65 4.16 -12.71 5.30
CA GLU A 65 5.60 -12.70 5.57
C GLU A 65 6.14 -11.26 5.71
N LEU A 66 5.72 -10.32 4.85
CA LEU A 66 6.10 -8.91 4.97
C LEU A 66 5.64 -8.29 6.29
N ASN A 67 4.40 -8.52 6.70
CA ASN A 67 3.84 -8.01 7.96
C ASN A 67 4.54 -8.59 9.20
N SER A 68 5.27 -9.70 9.07
CA SER A 68 6.12 -10.22 10.16
C SER A 68 7.35 -9.33 10.46
N TYR A 69 7.72 -8.44 9.54
CA TYR A 69 8.85 -7.52 9.70
C TYR A 69 8.40 -6.19 10.31
N PRO A 70 8.92 -5.79 11.49
CA PRO A 70 8.50 -4.55 12.16
C PRO A 70 8.92 -3.27 11.42
N ASN A 71 9.80 -3.39 10.43
CA ASN A 71 10.29 -2.30 9.59
C ASN A 71 9.69 -2.33 8.17
N ALA A 72 8.69 -3.16 7.91
CA ALA A 72 7.86 -3.09 6.70
C ALA A 72 6.55 -2.35 7.01
N ASN A 73 6.26 -1.31 6.22
CA ASN A 73 5.02 -0.57 6.24
C ASN A 73 4.32 -0.75 4.89
N LEU A 74 3.19 -1.46 4.86
CA LEU A 74 2.55 -1.84 3.59
C LEU A 74 1.50 -0.82 3.16
N LEU A 75 1.50 -0.44 1.89
CA LEU A 75 0.55 0.51 1.30
C LEU A 75 -0.20 -0.16 0.13
N GLY A 76 -1.53 -0.10 0.13
CA GLY A 76 -2.34 -0.58 -1.00
C GLY A 76 -2.29 0.39 -2.18
N TYR A 77 -2.05 -0.12 -3.39
CA TYR A 77 -2.02 0.69 -4.61
C TYR A 77 -3.43 1.04 -5.09
N VAL A 78 -3.72 2.33 -5.29
CA VAL A 78 -4.98 2.78 -5.92
C VAL A 78 -4.67 3.87 -6.92
N HIS A 79 -5.00 3.66 -8.19
CA HIS A 79 -4.75 4.67 -9.22
C HIS A 79 -5.97 5.61 -9.39
N THR A 80 -5.70 6.89 -9.68
CA THR A 80 -6.73 7.94 -9.78
C THR A 80 -6.95 8.46 -11.20
N SER A 81 -6.10 8.04 -12.15
CA SER A 81 -6.10 8.49 -13.55
C SER A 81 -6.22 10.01 -13.68
N TYR A 82 -5.35 10.73 -12.98
CA TYR A 82 -5.28 12.20 -12.97
C TYR A 82 -6.59 12.86 -12.54
N ALA A 83 -7.20 12.30 -11.48
CA ALA A 83 -8.52 12.70 -10.96
C ALA A 83 -9.68 12.56 -11.96
N THR A 84 -9.58 11.61 -12.91
CA THR A 84 -10.66 11.32 -13.88
C THR A 84 -11.29 9.95 -13.68
N ARG A 85 -10.69 9.07 -12.86
CA ARG A 85 -11.29 7.79 -12.49
C ARG A 85 -12.57 8.03 -11.69
N ASN A 86 -13.54 7.13 -11.80
CA ASN A 86 -14.77 7.24 -11.02
C ASN A 86 -14.44 7.13 -9.51
N LEU A 87 -14.76 8.16 -8.74
CA LEU A 87 -14.43 8.24 -7.32
C LEU A 87 -14.99 7.04 -6.52
N THR A 88 -16.20 6.58 -6.83
CA THR A 88 -16.80 5.41 -6.15
C THR A 88 -16.00 4.13 -6.41
N VAL A 89 -15.34 4.00 -7.56
CA VAL A 89 -14.44 2.87 -7.83
C VAL A 89 -13.18 2.98 -6.96
N VAL A 90 -12.58 4.17 -6.88
CA VAL A 90 -11.43 4.44 -6.00
C VAL A 90 -11.77 4.15 -4.55
N GLU A 91 -12.90 4.65 -4.04
CA GLU A 91 -13.39 4.36 -2.69
C GLU A 91 -13.60 2.85 -2.46
N SER A 92 -14.17 2.14 -3.45
CA SER A 92 -14.38 0.70 -3.31
C SER A 92 -13.09 -0.11 -3.19
N GLU A 93 -12.03 0.29 -3.89
CA GLU A 93 -10.72 -0.36 -3.81
C GLU A 93 -10.01 -0.05 -2.48
N ILE A 94 -10.11 1.20 -2.00
CA ILE A 94 -9.64 1.60 -0.67
C ILE A 94 -10.32 0.74 0.41
N ALA A 95 -11.65 0.60 0.34
CA ALA A 95 -12.41 -0.21 1.28
C ALA A 95 -12.06 -1.70 1.21
N GLN A 96 -11.74 -2.20 0.01
CA GLN A 96 -11.32 -3.59 -0.15
C GLN A 96 -9.95 -3.86 0.49
N TYR A 97 -9.00 -2.94 0.36
CA TYR A 97 -7.75 -3.01 1.11
C TYR A 97 -7.96 -2.93 2.64
N GLU A 98 -8.86 -2.07 3.13
CA GLU A 98 -9.21 -2.07 4.56
C GLU A 98 -9.76 -3.43 4.99
N ASN A 99 -10.62 -4.03 4.17
CA ASN A 99 -11.25 -5.30 4.47
C ASN A 99 -10.26 -6.48 4.56
N TRP A 100 -9.04 -6.34 4.02
CA TRP A 100 -7.98 -7.34 4.22
C TRP A 100 -7.58 -7.50 5.68
N SER A 101 -7.72 -6.46 6.51
CA SER A 101 -7.50 -6.54 7.96
C SER A 101 -8.45 -7.52 8.69
N LYS A 102 -9.55 -7.90 8.03
CA LYS A 102 -10.57 -8.83 8.56
C LYS A 102 -10.33 -10.29 8.13
N TYR A 103 -9.25 -10.57 7.40
CA TYR A 103 -8.91 -11.94 7.01
C TYR A 103 -8.36 -12.71 8.22
N GLU A 104 -9.06 -13.79 8.63
CA GLU A 104 -8.75 -14.47 9.90
C GLU A 104 -7.57 -15.45 9.81
N ASP A 105 -7.24 -15.96 8.62
CA ASP A 105 -6.25 -17.02 8.45
C ASP A 105 -4.80 -16.50 8.41
N ALA A 106 -4.59 -15.21 8.13
CA ALA A 106 -3.27 -14.58 8.04
C ALA A 106 -3.35 -13.05 8.17
N ASP A 107 -2.28 -12.42 8.65
CA ASP A 107 -2.18 -10.95 8.68
C ASP A 107 -1.81 -10.40 7.30
N ILE A 108 -2.83 -10.01 6.55
CA ILE A 108 -2.68 -9.40 5.23
C ILE A 108 -3.08 -7.91 5.23
N ALA A 109 -3.14 -7.27 6.39
CA ALA A 109 -3.50 -5.85 6.47
C ALA A 109 -2.48 -4.97 5.74
N VAL A 110 -2.96 -3.87 5.15
CA VAL A 110 -2.12 -2.75 4.72
C VAL A 110 -2.33 -1.57 5.69
N ALA A 111 -1.29 -0.77 5.89
CA ALA A 111 -1.28 0.35 6.83
C ALA A 111 -1.75 1.67 6.21
N GLY A 112 -1.92 1.72 4.87
CA GLY A 112 -2.37 2.92 4.18
C GLY A 112 -2.56 2.70 2.68
N ILE A 113 -2.79 3.80 1.97
CA ILE A 113 -3.04 3.81 0.52
C ILE A 113 -1.96 4.65 -0.18
N PHE A 114 -1.43 4.11 -1.28
CA PHE A 114 -0.63 4.83 -2.25
C PHE A 114 -1.51 5.23 -3.44
N PHE A 115 -1.80 6.51 -3.58
CA PHE A 115 -2.54 7.05 -4.72
C PHE A 115 -1.61 7.28 -5.92
N ASP A 116 -1.76 6.47 -6.97
CA ASP A 116 -1.02 6.65 -8.22
C ASP A 116 -1.78 7.54 -9.21
N GLU A 117 -1.05 8.03 -10.20
CA GLU A 117 -1.56 8.90 -11.28
C GLU A 117 -2.24 10.16 -10.73
N ALA A 118 -1.78 10.72 -9.62
CA ALA A 118 -2.31 11.98 -9.09
C ALA A 118 -2.18 13.12 -10.12
N PRO A 119 -3.12 14.09 -10.15
CA PRO A 119 -3.08 15.20 -11.10
C PRO A 119 -1.80 16.04 -10.94
N ASP A 120 -1.17 16.40 -12.05
CA ASP A 120 0.04 17.23 -12.09
C ASP A 120 -0.25 18.74 -12.22
N THR A 121 -1.51 19.07 -12.49
CA THR A 121 -2.00 20.44 -12.73
C THR A 121 -3.16 20.72 -11.81
N TYR A 122 -3.12 21.87 -11.12
CA TYR A 122 -4.21 22.28 -10.24
C TYR A 122 -5.47 22.64 -11.04
N SER A 123 -6.60 22.08 -10.60
CA SER A 123 -7.94 22.60 -10.86
C SER A 123 -8.77 22.40 -9.59
N GLU A 124 -9.79 23.23 -9.37
CA GLU A 124 -10.68 23.07 -8.22
C GLU A 124 -11.34 21.69 -8.19
N ALA A 125 -11.72 21.17 -9.36
CA ALA A 125 -12.30 19.83 -9.49
C ALA A 125 -11.32 18.72 -9.12
N SER A 126 -10.07 18.79 -9.60
CA SER A 126 -9.02 17.81 -9.29
C SER A 126 -8.63 17.85 -7.82
N TYR A 127 -8.62 19.04 -7.21
CA TYR A 127 -8.38 19.19 -5.77
C TYR A 127 -9.50 18.54 -4.94
N GLN A 128 -10.76 18.88 -5.22
CA GLN A 128 -11.92 18.29 -4.52
C GLN A 128 -12.00 16.77 -4.68
N TYR A 129 -11.65 16.25 -5.86
CA TYR A 129 -11.54 14.81 -6.10
C TYR A 129 -10.50 14.16 -5.18
N MET A 130 -9.27 14.69 -5.17
CA MET A 130 -8.17 14.11 -4.37
C MET A 130 -8.44 14.27 -2.87
N GLU A 131 -9.04 15.39 -2.44
CA GLU A 131 -9.48 15.62 -1.07
C GLU A 131 -10.54 14.60 -0.65
N SER A 132 -11.51 14.31 -1.51
CA SER A 132 -12.55 13.31 -1.23
C SER A 132 -11.97 11.90 -1.10
N ALA A 133 -11.08 11.50 -2.03
CA ALA A 133 -10.43 10.19 -1.98
C ALA A 133 -9.54 10.03 -0.73
N ALA A 134 -8.77 11.06 -0.38
CA ALA A 134 -7.94 11.05 0.83
C ALA A 134 -8.79 11.01 2.10
N SER A 135 -9.83 11.85 2.19
CA SER A 135 -10.75 11.88 3.33
C SER A 135 -11.46 10.54 3.53
N TYR A 136 -11.82 9.86 2.44
CA TYR A 136 -12.39 8.52 2.51
C TYR A 136 -11.41 7.52 3.12
N ALA A 137 -10.16 7.47 2.62
CA ALA A 137 -9.12 6.60 3.15
C ALA A 137 -8.80 6.88 4.63
N GLU A 138 -8.82 8.14 5.06
CA GLU A 138 -8.59 8.55 6.46
C GLU A 138 -9.77 8.20 7.39
N SER A 139 -10.96 7.94 6.85
CA SER A 139 -12.18 7.71 7.63
C SER A 139 -12.44 6.25 8.01
N LEU A 140 -11.69 5.32 7.42
CA LEU A 140 -11.77 3.89 7.67
C LEU A 140 -10.86 3.47 8.84
#